data_AF-A0A7S0LFA4-F1
#
_entry.id   AF-A0A7S0LFA4-F1
#
_cell.length_a   1.000
_cell.length_b   1.000
_cell.length_c   1.000
_cell.angle_alpha   90.00
_cell.angle_beta   90.00
_cell.angle_gamma   90.00
#
_symmetry.space_group_name_H-M   'P 1'
#
loop_
_entity.id
_entity.type
_entity.pdbx_description
1 polymer ?
#
loop_
_entity_poly.entity_id
_entity_poly.type
_entity_poly.pdbx_seq_one_letter_code
_entity_poly.pdbx_strand_id
1 'polypeptide(L)'
;ACPLTPVAMPEIMPTHDMLELLLGDTMINCAFWNAYANHALDFLLTPARYPKLPLNTTAWKDWIPALYSKYPNDAMNIYVTLGDSMPLLTTSSANGVVVSANVDLNISAV
;
A
#
# COMPACT_ATOMS: atom_id res chain seq x y z
N ALA A 1 -21.28 1.17 -0.67
CA ALA A 1 -21.27 2.19 0.40
C ALA A 1 -20.27 1.74 1.46
N CYS A 2 -19.51 2.67 2.02
CA CYS A 2 -18.48 2.34 3.02
C CYS A 2 -19.13 1.78 4.30
N PRO A 3 -18.62 0.66 4.86
CA PRO A 3 -19.21 0.04 6.05
C PRO A 3 -18.81 0.74 7.37
N LEU A 4 -17.95 1.75 7.34
CA LEU A 4 -17.44 2.41 8.54
C LEU A 4 -18.38 3.53 9.00
N THR A 5 -18.65 3.56 10.30
CA THR A 5 -19.43 4.62 10.94
C THR A 5 -18.53 5.82 11.30
N PRO A 6 -18.92 7.06 10.97
CA PRO A 6 -18.17 8.25 11.39
C PRO A 6 -18.09 8.35 12.90
N VAL A 7 -16.90 8.67 13.42
CA VAL A 7 -16.72 9.05 14.82
C VAL A 7 -17.08 10.53 14.99
N ALA A 8 -17.51 10.89 16.20
CA ALA A 8 -17.75 12.29 16.54
C ALA A 8 -16.45 13.09 16.37
N MET A 9 -16.52 14.16 15.57
CA MET A 9 -15.39 15.07 15.41
C MET A 9 -15.21 15.90 16.69
N PRO A 10 -13.96 16.17 17.13
CA PRO A 10 -13.72 17.07 18.25
C PRO A 10 -14.25 18.46 17.96
N GLU A 11 -14.66 19.17 19.01
CA GLU A 11 -15.04 20.57 18.90
C GLU A 11 -13.82 21.40 18.51
N ILE A 12 -13.97 22.17 17.43
CA ILE A 12 -12.97 23.11 16.96
C ILE A 12 -13.02 24.32 17.89
N MET A 13 -11.95 24.55 18.67
CA MET A 13 -11.80 25.81 19.39
C MET A 13 -11.24 26.84 18.41
N PRO A 14 -11.85 28.03 18.26
CA PRO A 14 -11.43 29.01 17.28
C PRO A 14 -10.00 29.47 17.58
N THR A 15 -9.05 29.01 16.78
CA THR A 15 -7.71 29.59 16.66
C THR A 15 -7.76 30.75 15.67
N HIS A 16 -6.76 31.62 15.67
CA HIS A 16 -6.70 32.84 14.86
C HIS A 16 -6.57 32.63 13.33
N ASP A 17 -6.83 31.41 12.85
CA ASP A 17 -6.68 31.06 11.45
C ASP A 17 -7.97 31.30 10.65
N MET A 18 -7.83 31.74 9.39
CA MET A 18 -8.96 32.09 8.52
C MET A 18 -9.74 30.87 8.00
N LEU A 19 -9.16 29.67 8.06
CA LEU A 19 -9.80 28.42 7.63
C LEU A 19 -9.18 27.22 8.35
N GLU A 20 -10.03 26.40 8.97
CA GLU A 20 -9.65 25.12 9.55
C GLU A 20 -10.47 24.00 8.91
N LEU A 21 -9.79 22.96 8.43
CA LEU A 21 -10.40 21.78 7.84
C LEU A 21 -10.09 20.57 8.71
N LEU A 22 -11.14 19.99 9.29
CA LEU A 22 -11.03 18.79 10.09
C LEU A 22 -11.40 17.57 9.25
N LEU A 23 -10.43 16.69 9.03
CA LEU A 23 -10.60 15.45 8.28
C LEU A 23 -10.55 14.27 9.25
N GLY A 24 -11.70 13.63 9.46
CA GLY A 24 -11.77 12.44 10.30
C GLY A 24 -11.25 11.18 9.60
N ASP A 25 -10.68 10.27 10.38
CA ASP A 25 -10.14 8.98 9.93
C ASP A 25 -11.15 8.19 9.10
N THR A 26 -12.43 8.22 9.50
CA THR A 26 -13.49 7.51 8.79
C THR A 26 -13.61 7.96 7.33
N MET A 27 -13.43 9.25 7.02
CA MET A 27 -13.52 9.74 5.65
C MET A 27 -12.43 9.11 4.77
N ILE A 28 -11.20 9.11 5.26
CA ILE A 28 -10.05 8.59 4.50
C ILE A 28 -10.12 7.06 4.43
N ASN A 29 -10.50 6.39 5.52
CA ASN A 29 -10.70 4.95 5.53
C ASN A 29 -11.81 4.50 4.56
N CYS A 30 -12.86 5.30 4.38
CA CYS A 30 -13.86 5.02 3.37
C CYS A 30 -13.33 5.19 1.94
N ALA A 31 -12.40 6.11 1.70
CA ALA A 31 -11.71 6.20 0.42
C ALA A 31 -10.83 4.96 0.17
N PHE A 32 -10.07 4.51 1.18
CA PHE A 32 -9.28 3.28 1.09
C PHE A 32 -10.14 2.03 0.89
N TRP A 33 -11.29 1.92 1.57
CA TRP A 33 -12.21 0.81 1.36
C TRP A 33 -12.69 0.76 -0.10
N ASN A 34 -13.05 1.90 -0.70
CA ASN A 34 -13.44 1.94 -2.10
C ASN A 34 -12.26 1.56 -3.03
N ALA A 35 -11.06 2.07 -2.77
CA ALA A 35 -9.88 1.73 -3.57
C ALA A 35 -9.52 0.24 -3.46
N TYR A 36 -9.62 -0.33 -2.26
CA TYR A 36 -9.44 -1.75 -1.98
C TYR A 36 -10.49 -2.61 -2.70
N ALA A 37 -11.77 -2.28 -2.54
CA ALA A 37 -12.87 -3.02 -3.16
C ALA A 37 -12.83 -3.01 -4.70
N ASN A 38 -12.18 -2.01 -5.30
CA ASN A 38 -12.01 -1.89 -6.75
C ASN A 38 -10.65 -2.41 -7.25
N HIS A 39 -9.84 -3.08 -6.41
CA HIS A 39 -8.48 -3.53 -6.77
C HIS A 39 -7.57 -2.42 -7.31
N ALA A 40 -7.85 -1.16 -6.97
CA ALA A 40 -7.10 0.00 -7.46
C ALA A 40 -5.74 0.17 -6.76
N LEU A 41 -5.47 -0.66 -5.74
CA LEU A 41 -4.26 -0.65 -4.92
C LEU A 41 -3.33 -1.82 -5.26
N ASP A 42 -3.61 -2.56 -6.33
CA ASP A 42 -2.74 -3.63 -6.82
C ASP A 42 -1.67 -3.05 -7.76
N PHE A 43 -0.42 -3.49 -7.60
CA PHE A 43 0.72 -2.99 -8.36
C PHE A 43 1.45 -4.13 -9.05
N LEU A 44 1.75 -3.93 -10.33
CA LEU A 44 2.68 -4.79 -11.06
C LEU A 44 4.02 -4.06 -11.24
N LEU A 45 5.05 -4.61 -10.62
CA LEU A 45 6.43 -4.18 -10.79
C LEU A 45 7.07 -5.03 -11.89
N THR A 46 7.40 -4.38 -13.01
CA THR A 46 8.11 -5.01 -14.12
C THR A 46 9.46 -4.31 -14.34
N PRO A 47 10.47 -5.01 -14.90
CA PRO A 47 11.77 -4.40 -15.19
C PRO A 47 11.66 -3.21 -16.16
N ALA A 48 10.72 -3.26 -17.10
CA ALA A 48 10.48 -2.19 -18.07
C ALA A 48 9.97 -0.91 -17.40
N ARG A 49 9.12 -1.03 -16.38
CA ARG A 49 8.54 0.12 -15.66
C ARG A 49 9.47 0.65 -14.57
N TYR A 50 10.26 -0.24 -13.96
CA TYR A 50 11.14 0.08 -12.84
C TYR A 50 12.56 -0.45 -13.06
N PRO A 51 13.33 0.14 -14.01
CA PRO A 51 14.64 -0.39 -14.42
C PRO A 51 15.72 -0.31 -13.35
N LYS A 52 15.48 0.44 -12.27
CA LYS A 52 16.41 0.57 -11.13
C LYS A 52 16.22 -0.51 -10.07
N LEU A 53 15.11 -1.25 -10.11
CA LEU A 53 14.87 -2.33 -9.16
C LEU A 53 15.58 -3.62 -9.64
N PRO A 54 16.12 -4.43 -8.73
CA PRO A 54 16.78 -5.71 -9.06
C PRO A 54 15.75 -6.79 -9.42
N LEU A 55 15.02 -6.58 -10.52
CA LEU A 55 13.94 -7.45 -11.02
C LEU A 55 14.47 -8.46 -12.05
N ASN A 56 15.54 -9.17 -11.71
CA ASN A 56 16.06 -10.29 -12.49
C ASN A 56 16.63 -11.37 -11.57
N THR A 57 16.67 -12.62 -12.03
CA THR A 57 17.11 -13.74 -11.19
C THR A 57 18.59 -13.66 -10.82
N THR A 58 19.41 -12.99 -11.63
CA THR A 58 20.84 -12.78 -11.36
C THR A 58 21.06 -11.99 -10.08
N ALA A 59 20.23 -10.98 -9.82
CA ALA A 59 20.31 -10.18 -8.61
C ALA A 59 19.90 -10.95 -7.35
N TRP A 60 19.18 -12.06 -7.50
CA TRP A 60 18.71 -12.91 -6.41
C TRP A 60 19.54 -14.18 -6.24
N LYS A 61 20.56 -14.40 -7.09
CA LYS A 61 21.36 -15.64 -7.12
C LYS A 61 22.00 -15.98 -5.76
N ASP A 62 22.38 -14.95 -4.99
CA ASP A 62 23.08 -15.13 -3.72
C ASP A 62 22.10 -15.43 -2.58
N TRP A 63 20.82 -15.05 -2.72
CA TRP A 63 19.77 -15.25 -1.72
C TRP A 63 18.92 -16.50 -2.00
N ILE A 64 18.64 -16.76 -3.28
CA ILE A 64 17.83 -17.90 -3.75
C ILE A 64 18.55 -18.56 -4.93
N PRO A 65 19.64 -19.32 -4.70
CA PRO A 65 20.42 -19.94 -5.77
C PRO A 65 19.62 -20.89 -6.66
N ALA A 66 18.63 -21.58 -6.09
CA ALA A 66 17.75 -22.49 -6.81
C ALA A 66 16.89 -21.78 -7.88
N LEU A 67 16.54 -20.51 -7.65
CA LEU A 67 15.79 -19.70 -8.62
C LEU A 67 16.65 -19.44 -9.85
N TYR A 68 17.88 -18.98 -9.65
CA TYR A 68 18.82 -18.71 -10.74
C TYR A 68 19.20 -19.97 -11.51
N SER A 69 19.41 -21.09 -10.81
CA SER A 69 19.72 -22.37 -11.45
C SER A 69 18.60 -22.85 -12.38
N LYS A 70 17.35 -22.49 -12.11
CA LYS A 70 16.20 -22.89 -12.92
C LYS A 70 15.85 -21.88 -14.01
N TYR A 71 16.07 -20.59 -13.76
CA TYR A 71 15.70 -19.45 -14.61
C TYR A 71 16.89 -18.49 -14.74
N PRO A 72 17.95 -18.84 -15.49
CA PRO A 72 19.21 -18.08 -15.47
C PRO A 72 19.12 -16.76 -16.24
N ASN A 73 19.33 -15.64 -15.54
CA ASN A 73 19.25 -14.26 -16.07
C ASN A 73 17.85 -13.84 -16.58
N ASP A 74 16.80 -14.54 -16.16
CA ASP A 74 15.44 -14.21 -16.53
C ASP A 74 14.93 -12.95 -15.82
N ALA A 75 14.01 -12.27 -16.49
CA ALA A 75 13.29 -11.14 -15.92
C ALA A 75 12.38 -11.63 -14.79
N MET A 76 12.17 -10.79 -13.78
CA MET A 76 11.23 -11.08 -12.70
C MET A 76 10.14 -10.02 -12.66
N ASN A 77 8.90 -10.48 -12.50
CA ASN A 77 7.78 -9.62 -12.17
C ASN A 77 7.42 -9.81 -10.70
N ILE A 78 7.08 -8.72 -10.03
CA ILE A 78 6.52 -8.74 -8.68
C ILE A 78 5.13 -8.15 -8.76
N TYR A 79 4.14 -8.96 -8.44
CA TYR A 79 2.76 -8.54 -8.29
C TYR A 79 2.49 -8.32 -6.80
N VAL A 80 2.13 -7.09 -6.47
CA VAL A 80 1.87 -6.61 -5.12
C VAL A 80 0.38 -6.41 -5.02
N THR A 81 -0.29 -7.17 -4.16
CA THR A 81 -1.72 -7.03 -3.91
C THR A 81 -1.94 -6.70 -2.44
N LEU A 82 -3.05 -6.04 -2.14
CA LEU A 82 -3.50 -6.00 -0.75
C LEU A 82 -4.07 -7.36 -0.38
N GLY A 83 -3.71 -7.84 0.81
CA GLY A 83 -4.19 -9.13 1.31
C GLY A 83 -5.67 -9.10 1.68
N ASP A 84 -6.09 -10.01 2.56
CA ASP A 84 -7.51 -10.22 2.91
C ASP A 84 -8.17 -9.06 3.68
N SER A 85 -7.43 -8.00 3.98
CA SER A 85 -7.90 -6.87 4.79
C SER A 85 -7.60 -5.53 4.13
N MET A 86 -8.57 -4.62 4.16
CA MET A 86 -8.36 -3.24 3.70
C MET A 86 -7.27 -2.53 4.53
N PRO A 87 -6.56 -1.56 3.95
CA PRO A 87 -5.67 -0.68 4.71
C PRO A 87 -6.46 0.14 5.73
N LEU A 88 -5.90 0.29 6.92
CA LEU A 88 -6.46 1.12 7.99
C LEU A 88 -5.56 2.33 8.23
N LEU A 89 -6.17 3.50 8.19
CA LEU A 89 -5.59 4.75 8.62
C LEU A 89 -6.09 5.10 10.02
N THR A 90 -5.16 5.45 10.89
CA THR A 90 -5.43 5.98 12.22
C THR A 90 -4.67 7.27 12.42
N THR A 91 -5.32 8.31 12.93
CA THR A 91 -4.65 9.54 13.37
C THR A 91 -4.51 9.57 14.89
N SER A 92 -3.38 10.08 15.34
CA SER A 92 -3.15 10.38 16.75
C SER A 92 -2.24 11.59 16.88
N SER A 93 -2.39 12.35 17.97
CA SER A 93 -1.49 13.48 18.26
C SER A 93 -0.04 13.05 18.46
N ALA A 94 0.19 11.81 18.91
CA ALA A 94 1.52 11.28 19.19
C ALA A 94 2.26 10.80 17.93
N ASN A 95 1.57 10.10 17.02
CA ASN A 95 2.20 9.44 15.87
C ASN A 95 1.80 10.05 14.51
N GLY A 96 0.97 11.11 14.51
CA GLY A 96 0.43 11.68 13.29
C GLY A 96 -0.47 10.70 12.55
N VAL A 97 -0.30 10.60 11.23
CA VAL A 97 -1.03 9.69 10.36
C VAL A 97 -0.28 8.36 10.24
N VAL A 98 -0.91 7.28 10.67
CA VAL A 98 -0.37 5.92 10.52
C VAL A 98 -1.26 5.13 9.58
N VAL A 99 -0.65 4.50 8.56
CA VAL A 99 -1.33 3.59 7.63
C VAL A 99 -0.81 2.18 7.85
N SER A 100 -1.72 1.26 8.14
CA SER A 100 -1.44 -0.17 8.30
C SER A 100 -2.08 -0.93 7.15
N ALA A 101 -1.29 -1.68 6.39
CA ALA A 101 -1.76 -2.49 5.27
C ALA A 101 -1.06 -3.86 5.27
N ASN A 102 -1.84 -4.90 5.02
CA ASN A 102 -1.31 -6.22 4.74
C ASN A 102 -1.14 -6.37 3.23
N VAL A 103 0.05 -6.76 2.81
CA VAL A 103 0.43 -6.83 1.39
C VAL A 103 0.89 -8.24 1.09
N ASP A 104 0.32 -8.83 0.05
CA ASP A 104 0.77 -10.09 -0.51
C ASP A 104 1.70 -9.82 -1.70
N LEU A 105 2.80 -10.56 -1.73
CA LEU A 105 3.82 -10.45 -2.77
C LEU A 105 3.87 -11.75 -3.55
N ASN A 106 3.48 -11.69 -4.82
CA ASN A 106 3.66 -12.79 -5.76
C ASN A 106 4.82 -12.47 -6.70
N ILE A 107 5.84 -13.33 -6.69
CA ILE A 107 7.06 -13.15 -7.47
C ILE A 107 7.15 -14.27 -8.50
N SER A 108 7.26 -13.89 -9.78
CA SER A 108 7.37 -14.83 -10.89
C SER A 108 8.54 -14.48 -11.81
N ALA A 109 9.38 -15.46 -12.13
CA ALA A 109 10.30 -15.38 -13.25
C ALA A 109 9.52 -15.50 -14.57
N VAL A 110 9.96 -14.76 -15.59
CA VAL A 110 9.30 -14.62 -16.90
C VAL A 110 10.21 -15.10 -18.01
#